data_AF-L9W8T9-F1
#
_entry.id   AF-L9W8T9-F1
#
_cell.length_a   1.000
_cell.length_b   1.000
_cell.length_c   1.000
_cell.angle_alpha   90.00
_cell.angle_beta   90.00
_cell.angle_gamma   90.00
#
_symmetry.space_group_name_H-M   'P 1'
#
loop_
_entity.id
_entity.type
_entity.pdbx_description
1 polymer ?
#
loop_
_entity_poly.entity_id
_entity_poly.type
_entity_poly.pdbx_seq_one_letter_code
_entity_poly.pdbx_strand_id
1 'polypeptide(L)'
;MLGIVLLIGMVAAGSIGVLLVAGEAIGSAEQQSEQEQIEQAFIELSHSISSSTSASDVSQTMELHAGEHGAIAHHDSATYKIWTESYNEDNKSHVANGSIGTIEYEADDGTKVAYEGGGVFQETGERTQILSAPPINYDHRTNTLSFPVFGLTEDQEISSGDVTISQTNVEREPVNHVEDDHVFVEIESEYCRGWEQYFTDQSHDTSIQEPCYDAANDDGKVKVRLGYDNIEDAFSSGTAVPSEEHIGSGTGSGHPLDNVDETRFTPLDDTIDQLREDFKENASRNLDTGESNSGGEYFAEELNGSYDFQLTDDDAIVVVNDSVTTDNGGITVSNCDGGEHSLKIYAKGNFSLYDDVKPTGECEGEDVDTIQMYGTSTSTVDFHDSSSTFHGLLYVASEEFNPDDGEYQVDFSGAGGVTFRGAIVANSIYFDSAANEVEPEGIDNSEIDVIPEGYEPAPQLTYLNIAEHQIEIKND
;
A
#
# COMPACT_ATOMS: atom_id res chain seq x y z
N MET A 1 59.39 28.94 -46.45
CA MET A 1 59.20 27.51 -46.17
C MET A 1 58.84 27.23 -44.71
N LEU A 2 59.44 27.91 -43.71
CA LEU A 2 59.10 27.75 -42.29
C LEU A 2 57.60 27.92 -41.94
N GLY A 3 56.90 28.86 -42.59
CA GLY A 3 55.46 29.06 -42.34
C GLY A 3 54.56 27.90 -42.77
N ILE A 4 54.92 27.16 -43.84
CA ILE A 4 54.14 26.00 -44.31
C ILE A 4 54.34 24.80 -43.39
N VAL A 5 55.56 24.61 -42.87
CA VAL A 5 55.86 23.51 -41.92
C VAL A 5 55.12 23.72 -40.60
N LEU A 6 55.06 24.96 -40.10
CA LEU A 6 54.31 25.30 -38.88
C LEU A 6 52.80 25.10 -39.06
N LEU A 7 52.26 25.46 -40.22
CA LEU A 7 50.83 25.35 -40.50
C LEU A 7 50.39 23.88 -40.65
N ILE A 8 51.21 23.04 -41.30
CA ILE A 8 50.96 21.59 -41.37
C ILE A 8 51.05 20.95 -39.98
N GLY A 9 52.00 21.36 -39.13
CA GLY A 9 52.12 20.85 -37.76
C GLY A 9 50.93 21.22 -36.87
N MET A 10 50.41 22.44 -37.00
CA MET A 10 49.26 22.91 -36.21
C MET A 10 47.94 22.27 -36.66
N VAL A 11 47.74 22.07 -37.97
CA VAL A 11 46.58 21.35 -38.49
C VAL A 11 46.63 19.88 -38.09
N ALA A 12 47.78 19.22 -38.20
CA ALA A 12 47.95 17.84 -37.75
C ALA A 12 47.69 17.68 -36.24
N ALA A 13 48.20 18.60 -35.41
CA ALA A 13 47.95 18.58 -33.97
C ALA A 13 46.47 18.84 -33.62
N GLY A 14 45.79 19.75 -34.34
CA GLY A 14 44.36 20.00 -34.17
C GLY A 14 43.48 18.81 -34.58
N SER A 15 43.81 18.13 -35.68
CA SER A 15 43.08 16.94 -36.15
C SER A 15 43.22 15.74 -35.20
N ILE A 16 44.37 15.58 -34.54
CA ILE A 16 44.59 14.51 -33.55
C ILE A 16 43.78 14.79 -32.28
N GLY A 17 43.62 16.04 -31.87
CA GLY A 17 42.84 16.41 -30.68
C GLY A 17 41.33 16.16 -30.82
N VAL A 18 40.75 16.39 -32.01
CA VAL A 18 39.31 16.14 -32.27
C VAL A 18 38.99 14.65 -32.30
N LEU A 19 39.90 13.81 -32.79
CA LEU A 19 39.71 12.36 -32.84
C LEU A 19 39.69 11.70 -31.45
N LEU A 20 40.41 12.27 -30.47
CA LEU A 20 40.46 11.72 -29.11
C LEU A 20 39.14 11.97 -28.35
N VAL A 21 38.57 13.17 -28.46
CA VAL A 21 37.27 13.49 -27.82
C VAL A 21 36.10 12.80 -28.54
N ALA A 22 36.18 12.62 -29.85
CA ALA A 22 35.21 11.83 -30.59
C ALA A 22 35.22 10.34 -30.20
N GLY A 23 36.40 9.79 -29.87
CA GLY A 23 36.51 8.38 -29.43
C GLY A 23 35.80 8.10 -28.11
N GLU A 24 35.94 8.98 -27.12
CA GLU A 24 35.27 8.83 -25.81
C GLU A 24 33.75 9.03 -25.93
N ALA A 25 33.29 9.99 -26.72
CA ALA A 25 31.86 10.23 -26.92
C ALA A 25 31.15 9.15 -27.78
N ILE A 26 31.87 8.53 -28.71
CA ILE A 26 31.35 7.41 -29.52
C ILE A 26 31.27 6.14 -28.68
N GLY A 27 32.31 5.84 -27.88
CA GLY A 27 32.31 4.66 -27.00
C GLY A 27 31.19 4.70 -25.97
N SER A 28 30.92 5.87 -25.36
CA SER A 28 29.80 6.02 -24.42
C SER A 28 28.43 5.85 -25.09
N ALA A 29 28.28 6.29 -26.34
CA ALA A 29 27.03 6.15 -27.09
C ALA A 29 26.80 4.70 -27.56
N GLU A 30 27.87 3.98 -27.93
CA GLU A 30 27.81 2.55 -28.26
C GLU A 30 27.41 1.72 -27.04
N GLN A 31 28.01 1.99 -25.86
CA GLN A 31 27.71 1.28 -24.62
C GLN A 31 26.27 1.52 -24.13
N GLN A 32 25.78 2.77 -24.19
CA GLN A 32 24.39 3.08 -23.87
C GLN A 32 23.41 2.37 -24.81
N SER A 33 23.72 2.35 -26.11
CA SER A 33 22.87 1.67 -27.10
C SER A 33 22.87 0.16 -26.93
N GLU A 34 23.97 -0.45 -26.48
CA GLU A 34 24.03 -1.87 -26.15
C GLU A 34 23.16 -2.17 -24.94
N GLN A 35 23.28 -1.39 -23.87
CA GLN A 35 22.48 -1.55 -22.65
C GLN A 35 20.97 -1.47 -22.93
N GLU A 36 20.50 -0.46 -23.67
CA GLU A 36 19.09 -0.35 -24.06
C GLU A 36 18.62 -1.57 -24.86
N GLN A 37 19.47 -2.15 -25.72
CA GLN A 37 19.13 -3.36 -26.47
C GLN A 37 19.00 -4.59 -25.56
N ILE A 38 19.89 -4.76 -24.58
CA ILE A 38 19.80 -5.83 -23.60
C ILE A 38 18.51 -5.70 -22.77
N GLU A 39 18.22 -4.50 -22.25
CA GLU A 39 17.01 -4.25 -21.48
C GLU A 39 15.75 -4.64 -22.25
N GLN A 40 15.64 -4.22 -23.51
CA GLN A 40 14.51 -4.58 -24.37
C GLN A 40 14.46 -6.08 -24.65
N ALA A 41 15.60 -6.74 -24.86
CA ALA A 41 15.64 -8.19 -25.07
C ALA A 41 15.12 -8.98 -23.85
N PHE A 42 15.42 -8.52 -22.64
CA PHE A 42 14.92 -9.13 -21.41
C PHE A 42 13.43 -8.85 -21.16
N ILE A 43 12.93 -7.67 -21.53
CA ILE A 43 11.49 -7.37 -21.53
C ILE A 43 10.76 -8.26 -22.54
N GLU A 44 11.30 -8.45 -23.73
CA GLU A 44 10.72 -9.37 -24.72
C GLU A 44 10.75 -10.81 -24.20
N LEU A 45 11.84 -11.22 -23.54
CA LEU A 45 11.99 -12.53 -22.92
C LEU A 45 10.90 -12.78 -21.87
N SER A 46 10.64 -11.81 -20.98
CA SER A 46 9.59 -11.93 -19.97
C SER A 46 8.20 -12.10 -20.58
N HIS A 47 7.91 -11.39 -21.67
CA HIS A 47 6.67 -11.52 -22.43
C HIS A 47 6.56 -12.90 -23.11
N SER A 48 7.64 -13.40 -23.71
CA SER A 48 7.67 -14.72 -24.34
C SER A 48 7.47 -15.84 -23.32
N ILE A 49 8.11 -15.75 -22.16
CA ILE A 49 7.89 -16.68 -21.06
C ILE A 49 6.42 -16.64 -20.61
N SER A 50 5.88 -15.46 -20.31
CA SER A 50 4.49 -15.28 -19.87
C SER A 50 3.48 -15.80 -20.92
N SER A 51 3.76 -15.62 -22.20
CA SER A 51 2.93 -16.14 -23.29
C SER A 51 3.02 -17.66 -23.41
N SER A 52 4.20 -18.25 -23.20
CA SER A 52 4.40 -19.71 -23.27
C SER A 52 3.67 -20.43 -22.13
N THR A 53 3.57 -19.81 -20.95
CA THR A 53 2.97 -20.42 -19.77
C THR A 53 1.44 -20.37 -19.76
N SER A 54 0.88 -19.38 -20.47
CA SER A 54 -0.57 -19.25 -20.67
C SER A 54 -1.14 -20.30 -21.63
N ALA A 55 -0.32 -20.86 -22.52
CA ALA A 55 -0.74 -21.82 -23.54
C ALA A 55 -0.02 -23.16 -23.34
N SER A 56 -0.70 -24.09 -22.65
CA SER A 56 -0.19 -25.46 -22.46
C SER A 56 0.26 -26.07 -23.81
N ASP A 57 1.53 -26.49 -23.88
CA ASP A 57 2.21 -27.10 -25.03
C ASP A 57 2.76 -26.16 -26.12
N VAL A 58 2.95 -24.86 -25.85
CA VAL A 58 3.57 -23.94 -26.83
C VAL A 58 5.04 -23.67 -26.48
N SER A 59 5.95 -24.18 -27.32
CA SER A 59 7.33 -23.69 -27.38
C SER A 59 7.38 -22.38 -28.16
N GLN A 60 8.05 -21.36 -27.63
CA GLN A 60 8.28 -20.11 -28.35
C GLN A 60 9.76 -19.99 -28.68
N THR A 61 10.05 -19.60 -29.92
CA THR A 61 11.41 -19.26 -30.35
C THR A 61 11.52 -17.75 -30.47
N MET A 62 12.61 -17.20 -29.96
CA MET A 62 12.92 -15.78 -30.09
C MET A 62 14.42 -15.57 -30.29
N GLU A 63 14.79 -14.40 -30.81
CA GLU A 63 16.19 -14.01 -30.93
C GLU A 63 16.59 -13.23 -29.68
N LEU A 64 17.38 -13.85 -28.80
CA LEU A 64 17.90 -13.20 -27.60
C LEU A 64 19.18 -12.44 -27.95
N HIS A 65 19.18 -11.15 -27.66
CA HIS A 65 20.36 -10.30 -27.77
C HIS A 65 20.99 -10.17 -26.39
N ALA A 66 22.02 -10.97 -26.10
CA ALA A 66 22.72 -11.03 -24.80
C ALA A 66 24.19 -10.57 -24.90
N GLY A 67 24.52 -9.76 -25.92
CA GLY A 67 25.86 -9.26 -26.16
C GLY A 67 26.92 -10.34 -26.43
N GLU A 68 28.19 -9.99 -26.27
CA GLU A 68 29.34 -10.88 -26.49
C GLU A 68 29.57 -11.83 -25.28
N HIS A 69 29.07 -11.45 -24.10
CA HIS A 69 29.20 -12.20 -22.85
C HIS A 69 28.11 -13.27 -22.66
N GLY A 70 26.96 -13.13 -23.33
CA GLY A 70 25.82 -14.01 -23.11
C GLY A 70 25.09 -13.71 -21.79
N ALA A 71 24.04 -14.48 -21.51
CA ALA A 71 23.33 -14.46 -20.24
C ALA A 71 23.56 -15.79 -19.49
N ILE A 72 23.32 -15.79 -18.18
CA ILE A 72 23.43 -16.98 -17.33
C ILE A 72 22.06 -17.26 -16.72
N ALA A 73 21.53 -18.43 -16.98
CA ALA A 73 20.37 -18.98 -16.31
C ALA A 73 20.81 -19.69 -15.02
N HIS A 74 20.19 -19.31 -13.90
CA HIS A 74 20.36 -19.87 -12.58
C HIS A 74 19.05 -20.54 -12.14
N HIS A 75 19.11 -21.84 -11.86
CA HIS A 75 17.94 -22.63 -11.50
C HIS A 75 17.27 -22.17 -10.19
N ASP A 76 18.07 -21.95 -9.14
CA ASP A 76 17.62 -21.75 -7.76
C ASP A 76 18.34 -20.55 -7.13
N SER A 77 18.21 -19.37 -7.74
CA SER A 77 18.92 -18.14 -7.33
C SER A 77 18.13 -17.28 -6.35
N ALA A 78 16.82 -17.46 -6.28
CA ALA A 78 15.96 -16.81 -5.30
C ALA A 78 15.00 -17.82 -4.66
N THR A 79 14.43 -17.48 -3.51
CA THR A 79 13.42 -18.31 -2.85
C THR A 79 12.20 -17.50 -2.45
N TYR A 80 11.05 -18.16 -2.39
CA TYR A 80 9.83 -17.59 -1.84
C TYR A 80 9.24 -18.48 -0.76
N LYS A 81 8.58 -17.84 0.20
CA LYS A 81 7.71 -18.51 1.18
C LYS A 81 6.39 -17.76 1.25
N ILE A 82 5.30 -18.52 1.21
CA ILE A 82 3.93 -18.02 1.39
C ILE A 82 3.28 -18.81 2.52
N TRP A 83 2.72 -18.10 3.48
CA TRP A 83 2.02 -18.70 4.60
C TRP A 83 0.87 -17.81 5.04
N THR A 84 -0.09 -18.42 5.72
CA THR A 84 -1.16 -17.70 6.40
C THR A 84 -0.91 -17.66 7.90
N GLU A 85 -1.29 -16.57 8.54
CA GLU A 85 -1.35 -16.46 10.00
C GLU A 85 -2.76 -15.99 10.35
N SER A 86 -3.43 -16.76 11.21
CA SER A 86 -4.70 -16.32 11.81
C SER A 86 -4.39 -15.44 13.01
N TYR A 87 -5.13 -14.35 13.17
CA TYR A 87 -4.86 -13.37 14.22
C TYR A 87 -4.90 -13.96 15.65
N ASN A 88 -5.80 -14.92 15.88
CA ASN A 88 -6.09 -15.45 17.22
C ASN A 88 -5.21 -16.64 17.64
N GLU A 89 -4.30 -17.09 16.78
CA GLU A 89 -3.46 -18.26 17.04
C GLU A 89 -2.07 -18.05 16.43
N ASP A 90 -0.99 -18.34 17.18
CA ASP A 90 0.40 -18.45 16.68
C ASP A 90 0.58 -19.59 15.62
N ASN A 91 -0.50 -20.03 14.98
CA ASN A 91 -0.54 -21.10 14.02
C ASN A 91 -0.28 -20.55 12.62
N LYS A 92 1.00 -20.54 12.23
CA LYS A 92 1.39 -20.35 10.84
C LYS A 92 0.96 -21.56 10.02
N SER A 93 0.10 -21.35 9.03
CA SER A 93 -0.25 -22.38 8.05
C SER A 93 0.58 -22.19 6.80
N HIS A 94 1.42 -23.16 6.47
CA HIS A 94 2.22 -23.11 5.25
C HIS A 94 1.31 -23.26 4.03
N VAL A 95 1.44 -22.33 3.08
CA VAL A 95 0.72 -22.38 1.80
C VAL A 95 1.63 -22.95 0.72
N ALA A 96 2.76 -22.30 0.46
CA ALA A 96 3.71 -22.71 -0.57
C ALA A 96 5.11 -22.20 -0.26
N ASN A 97 6.13 -22.90 -0.75
CA ASN A 97 7.50 -22.42 -0.73
C ASN A 97 8.30 -23.12 -1.82
N GLY A 98 9.26 -22.41 -2.40
CA GLY A 98 10.04 -22.95 -3.50
C GLY A 98 11.18 -22.02 -3.91
N SER A 99 11.77 -22.33 -5.05
CA SER A 99 12.81 -21.53 -5.68
C SER A 99 12.27 -20.76 -6.89
N ILE A 100 12.90 -19.63 -7.16
CA ILE A 100 12.71 -18.81 -8.34
C ILE A 100 13.99 -18.91 -9.16
N GLY A 101 13.82 -19.07 -10.47
CA GLY A 101 14.93 -19.06 -11.40
C GLY A 101 15.19 -17.66 -11.94
N THR A 102 16.46 -17.36 -12.19
CA THR A 102 16.92 -16.05 -12.65
C THR A 102 17.73 -16.21 -13.92
N ILE A 103 17.46 -15.38 -14.92
CA ILE A 103 18.31 -15.24 -16.10
C ILE A 103 18.97 -13.89 -15.96
N GLU A 104 20.29 -13.84 -15.97
CA GLU A 104 21.07 -12.63 -15.70
C GLU A 104 22.04 -12.33 -16.84
N TYR A 105 22.13 -11.08 -17.23
CA TYR A 105 23.23 -10.53 -18.03
C TYR A 105 24.03 -9.57 -17.17
N GLU A 106 25.36 -9.67 -17.19
CA GLU A 106 26.29 -8.75 -16.52
C GLU A 106 27.13 -8.01 -17.58
N ALA A 107 27.09 -6.68 -17.53
CA ALA A 107 27.90 -5.80 -18.37
C ALA A 107 29.33 -5.64 -17.79
N ASP A 108 30.27 -5.20 -18.64
CA ASP A 108 31.67 -4.96 -18.23
C ASP A 108 31.83 -3.93 -17.11
N ASP A 109 30.86 -3.02 -16.94
CA ASP A 109 30.85 -2.00 -15.89
C ASP A 109 30.21 -2.47 -14.58
N GLY A 110 29.72 -3.71 -14.53
CA GLY A 110 29.05 -4.33 -13.39
C GLY A 110 27.53 -4.11 -13.36
N THR A 111 26.94 -3.44 -14.36
CA THR A 111 25.48 -3.35 -14.48
C THR A 111 24.89 -4.72 -14.81
N LYS A 112 23.89 -5.15 -14.04
CA LYS A 112 23.16 -6.39 -14.28
C LYS A 112 21.76 -6.11 -14.80
N VAL A 113 21.28 -6.94 -15.73
CA VAL A 113 19.88 -7.01 -16.15
C VAL A 113 19.41 -8.43 -15.92
N ALA A 114 18.34 -8.61 -15.14
CA ALA A 114 17.86 -9.93 -14.79
C ALA A 114 16.36 -10.09 -14.96
N TYR A 115 15.98 -11.25 -15.48
CA TYR A 115 14.61 -11.76 -15.42
C TYR A 115 14.51 -12.67 -14.19
N GLU A 116 13.61 -12.35 -13.26
CA GLU A 116 13.36 -13.14 -12.04
C GLU A 116 11.88 -13.05 -11.65
N GLY A 117 11.25 -14.19 -11.37
CA GLY A 117 9.86 -14.24 -10.89
C GLY A 117 8.83 -13.60 -11.83
N GLY A 118 9.15 -13.51 -13.14
CA GLY A 118 8.30 -12.86 -14.14
C GLY A 118 8.56 -11.36 -14.31
N GLY A 119 9.32 -10.74 -13.40
CA GLY A 119 9.79 -9.36 -13.51
C GLY A 119 11.11 -9.24 -14.27
N VAL A 120 11.45 -8.01 -14.66
CA VAL A 120 12.77 -7.66 -15.19
C VAL A 120 13.33 -6.51 -14.38
N PHE A 121 14.53 -6.70 -13.84
CA PHE A 121 15.21 -5.76 -12.96
C PHE A 121 16.55 -5.32 -13.59
N GLN A 122 16.90 -4.06 -13.39
CA GLN A 122 18.24 -3.53 -13.65
C GLN A 122 18.92 -3.20 -12.33
N GLU A 123 20.12 -3.70 -12.11
CA GLU A 123 20.94 -3.42 -10.93
C GLU A 123 22.24 -2.73 -11.35
N THR A 124 22.51 -1.56 -10.75
CA THR A 124 23.74 -0.77 -11.02
C THR A 124 24.70 -0.78 -9.83
N GLY A 125 24.43 -1.61 -8.82
CA GLY A 125 25.18 -1.71 -7.57
C GLY A 125 24.74 -0.71 -6.51
N GLU A 126 24.37 0.51 -6.92
CA GLU A 126 23.79 1.54 -6.04
C GLU A 126 22.25 1.51 -6.01
N ARG A 127 21.62 1.02 -7.09
CA ARG A 127 20.18 1.08 -7.30
C ARG A 127 19.69 -0.08 -8.16
N THR A 128 18.55 -0.62 -7.75
CA THR A 128 17.70 -1.50 -8.56
C THR A 128 16.56 -0.70 -9.19
N GLN A 129 16.24 -0.98 -10.45
CA GLN A 129 15.09 -0.41 -11.16
C GLN A 129 14.25 -1.53 -11.79
N ILE A 130 12.94 -1.42 -11.68
CA ILE A 130 11.99 -2.30 -12.37
C ILE A 130 11.85 -1.85 -13.82
N LEU A 131 12.19 -2.74 -14.77
CA LEU A 131 11.97 -2.56 -16.20
C LEU A 131 10.67 -3.22 -16.67
N SER A 132 10.29 -4.33 -16.05
CA SER A 132 9.01 -5.02 -16.23
C SER A 132 8.53 -5.55 -14.89
N ALA A 133 7.27 -5.27 -14.53
CA ALA A 133 6.71 -5.73 -13.27
C ALA A 133 6.45 -7.26 -13.28
N PRO A 134 6.68 -7.96 -12.16
CA PRO A 134 6.18 -9.31 -11.94
C PRO A 134 4.66 -9.42 -12.19
N PRO A 135 4.16 -10.55 -12.76
CA PRO A 135 2.74 -10.71 -13.08
C PRO A 135 1.90 -11.18 -11.88
N ILE A 136 2.15 -10.62 -10.69
CA ILE A 136 1.31 -10.84 -9.51
C ILE A 136 0.11 -9.89 -9.61
N ASN A 137 -1.10 -10.39 -9.42
CA ASN A 137 -2.30 -9.57 -9.57
C ASN A 137 -3.37 -9.94 -8.55
N TYR A 138 -3.96 -8.92 -7.94
CA TYR A 138 -5.15 -9.02 -7.12
C TYR A 138 -6.42 -8.67 -7.91
N ASP A 139 -7.44 -9.54 -7.87
CA ASP A 139 -8.76 -9.28 -8.46
C ASP A 139 -9.77 -8.96 -7.35
N HIS A 140 -9.97 -7.67 -7.07
CA HIS A 140 -10.91 -7.14 -6.06
C HIS A 140 -12.36 -7.60 -6.24
N ARG A 141 -12.77 -8.04 -7.44
CA ARG A 141 -14.15 -8.52 -7.64
C ARG A 141 -14.33 -9.94 -7.12
N THR A 142 -13.25 -10.72 -7.13
CA THR A 142 -13.27 -12.13 -6.73
C THR A 142 -12.44 -12.38 -5.48
N ASN A 143 -11.85 -11.35 -4.88
CA ASN A 143 -10.98 -11.44 -3.70
C ASN A 143 -9.92 -12.52 -3.90
N THR A 144 -9.32 -12.53 -5.10
CA THR A 144 -8.39 -13.58 -5.53
C THR A 144 -7.02 -12.98 -5.86
N LEU A 145 -5.98 -13.45 -5.18
CA LEU A 145 -4.60 -13.16 -5.55
C LEU A 145 -4.05 -14.29 -6.43
N SER A 146 -3.49 -13.91 -7.57
CA SER A 146 -2.74 -14.83 -8.43
C SER A 146 -1.26 -14.57 -8.31
N PHE A 147 -0.51 -15.59 -7.87
CA PHE A 147 0.94 -15.55 -7.68
C PHE A 147 1.60 -16.63 -8.56
N PRO A 148 1.92 -16.32 -9.82
CA PRO A 148 2.71 -17.20 -10.65
C PRO A 148 4.19 -17.16 -10.20
N VAL A 149 4.81 -18.32 -10.09
CA VAL A 149 6.23 -18.49 -9.80
C VAL A 149 6.89 -19.12 -11.02
N PHE A 150 8.07 -18.63 -11.40
CA PHE A 150 8.82 -19.16 -12.54
C PHE A 150 10.16 -19.72 -12.08
N GLY A 151 10.34 -21.03 -12.25
CA GLY A 151 11.59 -21.73 -12.07
C GLY A 151 12.20 -22.12 -13.41
N LEU A 152 13.53 -22.22 -13.46
CA LEU A 152 14.24 -22.82 -14.60
C LEU A 152 14.46 -24.31 -14.35
N THR A 153 14.84 -25.10 -15.35
CA THR A 153 15.10 -26.54 -15.16
C THR A 153 16.55 -26.88 -14.83
N GLU A 154 17.49 -26.00 -15.21
CA GLU A 154 18.92 -26.20 -15.02
C GLU A 154 19.69 -24.88 -15.11
N ASP A 155 20.92 -24.87 -14.57
CA ASP A 155 21.86 -23.79 -14.80
C ASP A 155 22.42 -23.87 -16.23
N GLN A 156 22.45 -22.75 -16.95
CA GLN A 156 22.91 -22.73 -18.34
C GLN A 156 23.49 -21.37 -18.76
N GLU A 157 24.58 -21.39 -19.52
CA GLU A 157 25.03 -20.21 -20.28
C GLU A 157 24.19 -20.09 -21.57
N ILE A 158 23.56 -18.94 -21.77
CA ILE A 158 22.73 -18.62 -22.92
C ILE A 158 23.49 -17.66 -23.82
N SER A 159 23.86 -18.13 -25.01
CA SER A 159 24.50 -17.27 -26.02
C SER A 159 23.48 -16.39 -26.74
N SER A 160 23.94 -15.26 -27.27
CA SER A 160 23.14 -14.47 -28.22
C SER A 160 22.73 -15.30 -29.45
N GLY A 161 21.48 -15.14 -29.91
CA GLY A 161 20.92 -15.83 -31.07
C GLY A 161 19.53 -16.41 -30.81
N ASP A 162 19.13 -17.35 -31.66
CA ASP A 162 17.85 -18.03 -31.52
C ASP A 162 17.84 -18.90 -30.24
N VAL A 163 16.85 -18.63 -29.39
CA VAL A 163 16.55 -19.41 -28.18
C VAL A 163 15.13 -19.94 -28.24
N THR A 164 14.96 -21.19 -27.84
CA THR A 164 13.65 -21.84 -27.69
C THR A 164 13.32 -21.97 -26.21
N ILE A 165 12.15 -21.44 -25.84
CA ILE A 165 11.59 -21.43 -24.49
C ILE A 165 10.42 -22.40 -24.46
N SER A 166 10.44 -23.34 -23.53
CA SER A 166 9.39 -24.36 -23.38
C SER A 166 8.99 -24.51 -21.93
N GLN A 167 7.69 -24.46 -21.66
CA GLN A 167 7.17 -24.86 -20.36
C GLN A 167 7.18 -26.40 -20.25
N THR A 168 7.92 -26.93 -19.28
CA THR A 168 8.08 -28.37 -19.08
C THR A 168 7.13 -28.92 -18.03
N ASN A 169 6.79 -28.12 -17.01
CA ASN A 169 5.89 -28.49 -15.95
C ASN A 169 5.09 -27.28 -15.43
N VAL A 170 3.91 -27.55 -14.88
CA VAL A 170 3.17 -26.59 -14.04
C VAL A 170 2.64 -27.33 -12.83
N GLU A 171 3.14 -26.97 -11.66
CA GLU A 171 2.57 -27.39 -10.39
C GLU A 171 1.58 -26.31 -9.96
N ARG A 172 0.33 -26.71 -9.73
CA ARG A 172 -0.69 -25.79 -9.22
C ARG A 172 -1.02 -26.23 -7.83
N GLU A 173 -0.79 -25.34 -6.87
CA GLU A 173 -1.33 -25.56 -5.54
C GLU A 173 -2.86 -25.58 -5.64
N PRO A 174 -3.54 -26.41 -4.84
CA PRO A 174 -4.98 -26.30 -4.68
C PRO A 174 -5.32 -24.84 -4.39
N VAL A 175 -6.42 -24.33 -4.96
CA VAL A 175 -6.90 -22.99 -4.61
C VAL A 175 -7.04 -22.95 -3.09
N ASN A 176 -6.21 -22.13 -2.46
CA ASN A 176 -6.16 -22.03 -1.01
C ASN A 176 -7.23 -21.03 -0.60
N HIS A 177 -8.16 -21.49 0.24
CA HIS A 177 -9.14 -20.62 0.85
C HIS A 177 -8.48 -20.00 2.08
N VAL A 178 -8.29 -18.69 2.04
CA VAL A 178 -7.54 -17.91 3.05
C VAL A 178 -8.39 -16.79 3.65
N GLU A 179 -9.71 -16.87 3.46
CA GLU A 179 -10.69 -15.99 4.12
C GLU A 179 -10.41 -15.96 5.63
N ASP A 180 -10.37 -14.75 6.20
CA ASP A 180 -10.07 -14.44 7.60
C ASP A 180 -8.61 -14.67 8.06
N ASP A 181 -7.68 -15.00 7.17
CA ASP A 181 -6.25 -15.13 7.48
C ASP A 181 -5.38 -14.04 6.81
N HIS A 182 -4.33 -13.61 7.50
CA HIS A 182 -3.29 -12.76 6.90
C HIS A 182 -2.37 -13.58 6.02
N VAL A 183 -2.20 -13.18 4.76
CA VAL A 183 -1.25 -13.84 3.86
C VAL A 183 0.05 -13.06 3.81
N PHE A 184 1.15 -13.76 4.09
CA PHE A 184 2.49 -13.20 4.01
C PHE A 184 3.25 -13.80 2.84
N VAL A 185 4.02 -12.95 2.15
CA VAL A 185 5.00 -13.36 1.16
C VAL A 185 6.37 -12.91 1.61
N GLU A 186 7.32 -13.82 1.56
CA GLU A 186 8.72 -13.56 1.78
C GLU A 186 9.48 -13.93 0.52
N ILE A 187 10.29 -13.01 0.00
CA ILE A 187 11.19 -13.24 -1.13
C ILE A 187 12.62 -12.96 -0.67
N GLU A 188 13.50 -13.92 -0.92
CA GLU A 188 14.94 -13.83 -0.69
C GLU A 188 15.65 -13.87 -2.05
N SER A 189 16.34 -12.79 -2.42
CA SER A 189 16.90 -12.56 -3.76
C SER A 189 18.01 -11.49 -3.76
N GLU A 190 18.98 -11.59 -4.68
CA GLU A 190 19.92 -10.50 -5.00
C GLU A 190 19.18 -9.23 -5.48
N TYR A 191 18.01 -9.40 -6.11
CA TYR A 191 17.14 -8.34 -6.64
C TYR A 191 16.07 -7.88 -5.64
N CYS A 192 16.27 -8.15 -4.34
CA CYS A 192 15.31 -7.84 -3.27
C CYS A 192 14.80 -6.39 -3.24
N ARG A 193 15.64 -5.40 -3.56
CA ARG A 193 15.22 -3.99 -3.66
C ARG A 193 14.23 -3.74 -4.82
N GLY A 194 14.36 -4.49 -5.91
CA GLY A 194 13.40 -4.47 -7.02
C GLY A 194 12.06 -5.07 -6.61
N TRP A 195 12.07 -6.15 -5.82
CA TRP A 195 10.86 -6.72 -5.23
C TRP A 195 10.20 -5.80 -4.21
N GLU A 196 10.98 -5.16 -3.33
CA GLU A 196 10.48 -4.14 -2.40
C GLU A 196 9.81 -3.00 -3.16
N GLN A 197 10.48 -2.44 -4.17
CA GLN A 197 9.90 -1.38 -5.00
C GLN A 197 8.58 -1.85 -5.65
N TYR A 198 8.53 -3.10 -6.14
CA TYR A 198 7.32 -3.63 -6.77
C TYR A 198 6.15 -3.66 -5.78
N PHE A 199 6.36 -4.20 -4.58
CA PHE A 199 5.31 -4.27 -3.57
C PHE A 199 4.92 -2.88 -3.04
N THR A 200 5.87 -1.96 -2.89
CA THR A 200 5.57 -0.56 -2.56
C THR A 200 4.71 0.11 -3.63
N ASP A 201 4.98 -0.12 -4.92
CA ASP A 201 4.16 0.42 -6.01
C ASP A 201 2.76 -0.25 -6.06
N GLN A 202 2.60 -1.42 -5.44
CA GLN A 202 1.32 -2.11 -5.21
C GLN A 202 0.74 -1.81 -3.81
N SER A 203 1.09 -0.69 -3.16
CA SER A 203 0.73 -0.36 -1.77
C SER A 203 -0.77 -0.40 -1.44
N HIS A 204 -1.65 -0.36 -2.45
CA HIS A 204 -3.09 -0.54 -2.26
C HIS A 204 -3.48 -1.98 -1.91
N ASP A 205 -2.61 -2.95 -2.21
CA ASP A 205 -2.87 -4.37 -2.01
C ASP A 205 -1.82 -5.03 -1.11
N THR A 206 -0.76 -4.31 -0.71
CA THR A 206 0.34 -4.89 0.09
C THR A 206 0.94 -3.90 1.09
N SER A 207 1.34 -4.41 2.25
CA SER A 207 2.07 -3.68 3.29
C SER A 207 3.46 -4.29 3.50
N ILE A 208 4.50 -3.45 3.51
CA ILE A 208 5.88 -3.88 3.76
C ILE A 208 6.07 -4.16 5.25
N GLN A 209 6.46 -5.39 5.59
CA GLN A 209 6.67 -5.84 6.97
C GLN A 209 8.16 -5.90 7.33
N GLU A 210 8.99 -6.29 6.36
CA GLU A 210 10.45 -6.31 6.48
C GLU A 210 11.00 -5.72 5.18
N PRO A 211 11.51 -4.48 5.19
CA PRO A 211 12.09 -3.85 4.00
C PRO A 211 13.46 -4.45 3.66
N CYS A 212 13.96 -4.17 2.47
CA CYS A 212 15.25 -4.68 2.04
C CYS A 212 16.42 -3.87 2.66
N TYR A 213 16.82 -4.17 3.91
CA TYR A 213 17.96 -3.52 4.59
C TYR A 213 19.04 -4.52 5.08
N ASP A 214 20.30 -4.07 5.10
CA ASP A 214 21.54 -4.77 5.52
C ASP A 214 22.20 -5.81 4.59
N ALA A 215 21.64 -6.14 3.42
CA ALA A 215 22.33 -7.01 2.47
C ALA A 215 23.33 -6.21 1.61
N ALA A 216 24.62 -6.48 1.76
CA ALA A 216 25.61 -6.14 0.76
C ALA A 216 25.38 -7.05 -0.46
N ASN A 217 24.44 -6.69 -1.35
CA ASN A 217 24.14 -7.26 -2.68
C ASN A 217 24.03 -8.79 -2.85
N ASP A 218 24.23 -9.61 -1.82
CA ASP A 218 24.25 -11.07 -1.91
C ASP A 218 23.16 -11.63 -0.96
N ASP A 219 21.91 -11.78 -1.41
CA ASP A 219 20.77 -12.38 -0.67
C ASP A 219 19.97 -11.43 0.27
N GLY A 220 19.38 -10.37 -0.31
CA GLY A 220 18.43 -9.52 0.41
C GLY A 220 17.09 -10.21 0.63
N LYS A 221 16.37 -9.82 1.67
CA LYS A 221 15.06 -10.38 2.03
C LYS A 221 14.01 -9.28 2.13
N VAL A 222 12.87 -9.49 1.48
CA VAL A 222 11.67 -8.64 1.62
C VAL A 222 10.51 -9.48 2.12
N LYS A 223 9.80 -8.97 3.13
CA LYS A 223 8.56 -9.58 3.64
C LYS A 223 7.43 -8.59 3.48
N VAL A 224 6.34 -9.06 2.88
CA VAL A 224 5.12 -8.28 2.68
C VAL A 224 3.90 -9.02 3.20
N ARG A 225 2.90 -8.25 3.58
CA ARG A 225 1.56 -8.72 3.94
C ARG A 225 0.60 -8.32 2.82
N LEU A 226 -0.18 -9.26 2.32
CA LEU A 226 -1.06 -9.07 1.16
C LEU A 226 -2.50 -8.77 1.58
N GLY A 227 -3.23 -8.06 0.71
CA GLY A 227 -4.67 -7.80 0.75
C GLY A 227 -5.11 -6.70 1.72
N TYR A 228 -4.23 -5.75 2.00
CA TYR A 228 -4.58 -4.54 2.75
C TYR A 228 -4.66 -3.35 1.82
N ASP A 229 -5.84 -2.72 1.78
CA ASP A 229 -5.91 -1.31 1.42
C ASP A 229 -5.05 -0.54 2.42
N ASN A 230 -4.24 0.40 1.94
CA ASN A 230 -3.48 1.30 2.81
C ASN A 230 -4.45 2.25 3.54
N ILE A 231 -5.13 1.74 4.57
CA ILE A 231 -6.09 2.48 5.38
C ILE A 231 -5.44 3.70 6.07
N GLU A 232 -4.11 3.67 6.21
CA GLU A 232 -3.30 4.79 6.70
C GLU A 232 -3.33 5.98 5.71
N ASP A 233 -3.54 5.73 4.42
CA ASP A 233 -3.69 6.76 3.38
C ASP A 233 -5.12 7.32 3.31
N ALA A 234 -6.06 6.78 4.09
CA ALA A 234 -7.48 7.11 3.96
C ALA A 234 -7.82 8.57 4.25
N PHE A 235 -6.96 9.25 5.01
CA PHE A 235 -7.15 10.66 5.36
C PHE A 235 -6.31 11.62 4.54
N SER A 236 -5.48 11.14 3.60
CA SER A 236 -4.55 11.98 2.82
C SER A 236 -5.23 13.10 2.02
N SER A 237 -6.45 12.86 1.54
CA SER A 237 -7.24 13.80 0.74
C SER A 237 -8.18 14.68 1.56
N GLY A 238 -8.35 14.40 2.86
CA GLY A 238 -9.34 15.02 3.73
C GLY A 238 -10.77 14.47 3.54
N THR A 239 -11.14 13.95 2.37
CA THR A 239 -12.44 13.28 2.20
C THR A 239 -12.34 12.14 1.20
N ALA A 240 -12.74 10.94 1.62
CA ALA A 240 -12.82 9.76 0.77
C ALA A 240 -14.22 9.13 0.77
N VAL A 241 -14.75 8.91 -0.43
CA VAL A 241 -16.00 8.17 -0.68
C VAL A 241 -15.85 7.33 -1.96
N PRO A 242 -16.66 6.28 -2.20
CA PRO A 242 -16.53 5.42 -3.38
C PRO A 242 -16.72 6.13 -4.73
N SER A 243 -17.40 7.28 -4.76
CA SER A 243 -17.69 8.09 -5.95
C SER A 243 -18.28 9.43 -5.52
N GLU A 244 -18.06 10.51 -6.27
CA GLU A 244 -18.76 11.78 -6.04
C GLU A 244 -20.30 11.65 -6.07
N GLU A 245 -20.86 10.64 -6.74
CA GLU A 245 -22.31 10.35 -6.75
C GLU A 245 -22.84 9.94 -5.37
N HIS A 246 -21.96 9.53 -4.45
CA HIS A 246 -22.30 9.20 -3.06
C HIS A 246 -22.41 10.44 -2.16
N ILE A 247 -22.21 11.64 -2.72
CA ILE A 247 -22.38 12.91 -2.02
C ILE A 247 -23.70 13.54 -2.44
N GLY A 248 -24.67 13.46 -1.54
CA GLY A 248 -25.99 14.03 -1.73
C GLY A 248 -26.05 15.48 -1.24
N SER A 249 -26.92 16.27 -1.87
CA SER A 249 -27.27 17.60 -1.38
C SER A 249 -28.76 17.89 -1.50
N GLY A 250 -29.26 18.63 -0.52
CA GLY A 250 -30.62 19.11 -0.46
C GLY A 250 -30.93 20.26 -1.41
N THR A 251 -32.13 20.82 -1.30
CA THR A 251 -32.71 21.72 -2.32
C THR A 251 -32.10 23.13 -2.40
N GLY A 252 -31.04 23.44 -1.64
CA GLY A 252 -30.57 24.82 -1.40
C GLY A 252 -29.16 25.19 -1.88
N SER A 253 -28.25 24.23 -2.04
CA SER A 253 -26.83 24.47 -2.35
C SER A 253 -26.17 23.12 -2.60
N GLY A 254 -25.17 23.06 -3.49
CA GLY A 254 -24.35 21.84 -3.64
C GLY A 254 -23.61 21.47 -2.35
N HIS A 255 -22.71 20.50 -2.42
CA HIS A 255 -21.86 20.15 -1.28
C HIS A 255 -20.70 21.15 -1.09
N PRO A 256 -20.21 21.35 0.15
CA PRO A 256 -19.07 22.21 0.46
C PRO A 256 -17.71 21.54 0.18
N LEU A 257 -17.69 20.28 -0.27
CA LEU A 257 -16.48 19.51 -0.54
C LEU A 257 -15.92 19.83 -1.93
N ASP A 258 -14.65 20.26 -2.01
CA ASP A 258 -14.00 20.67 -3.27
C ASP A 258 -12.95 19.65 -3.77
N ASN A 259 -12.43 18.76 -2.91
CA ASN A 259 -11.49 17.69 -3.25
C ASN A 259 -11.93 16.40 -2.56
N VAL A 260 -12.43 15.46 -3.35
CA VAL A 260 -12.90 14.17 -2.88
C VAL A 260 -12.04 13.09 -3.53
N ASP A 261 -11.49 12.20 -2.72
CA ASP A 261 -10.85 10.99 -3.22
C ASP A 261 -11.91 9.91 -3.47
N GLU A 262 -11.97 9.44 -4.72
CA GLU A 262 -12.91 8.41 -5.16
C GLU A 262 -12.35 7.01 -4.86
N THR A 263 -12.10 6.75 -3.57
CA THR A 263 -11.53 5.51 -3.08
C THR A 263 -12.50 4.84 -2.14
N ARG A 264 -12.65 3.51 -2.29
CA ARG A 264 -13.40 2.69 -1.36
C ARG A 264 -12.43 2.15 -0.31
N PHE A 265 -12.76 2.36 0.96
CA PHE A 265 -12.02 1.83 2.09
C PHE A 265 -12.74 0.67 2.76
N THR A 266 -11.97 -0.17 3.45
CA THR A 266 -12.47 -1.39 4.11
C THR A 266 -13.13 -1.05 5.46
N PRO A 267 -14.35 -1.53 5.75
CA PRO A 267 -14.98 -1.35 7.05
C PRO A 267 -14.19 -1.99 8.20
N LEU A 268 -14.27 -1.42 9.42
CA LEU A 268 -13.52 -1.89 10.60
C LEU A 268 -14.33 -2.85 11.51
N ASP A 269 -15.34 -3.53 10.98
CA ASP A 269 -16.28 -4.37 11.75
C ASP A 269 -15.55 -5.39 12.63
N ASP A 270 -14.67 -6.19 12.03
CA ASP A 270 -13.94 -7.24 12.74
C ASP A 270 -12.93 -6.67 13.75
N THR A 271 -12.20 -5.62 13.36
CA THR A 271 -11.27 -4.89 14.24
C THR A 271 -11.99 -4.35 15.47
N ILE A 272 -13.13 -3.68 15.28
CA ILE A 272 -13.92 -3.11 16.39
C ILE A 272 -14.52 -4.22 17.25
N ASP A 273 -15.00 -5.33 16.65
CA ASP A 273 -15.54 -6.45 17.42
C ASP A 273 -14.48 -7.18 18.23
N GLN A 274 -13.24 -7.28 17.74
CA GLN A 274 -12.10 -7.83 18.48
C GLN A 274 -11.67 -6.91 19.62
N LEU A 275 -11.44 -5.62 19.34
CA LEU A 275 -11.15 -4.60 20.35
C LEU A 275 -12.18 -4.64 21.48
N ARG A 276 -13.46 -4.80 21.12
CA ARG A 276 -14.57 -4.87 22.06
C ARG A 276 -14.50 -6.09 22.97
N GLU A 277 -14.23 -7.29 22.45
CA GLU A 277 -14.11 -8.47 23.30
C GLU A 277 -12.88 -8.37 24.20
N ASP A 278 -11.75 -7.91 23.68
CA ASP A 278 -10.49 -7.81 24.42
C ASP A 278 -10.55 -6.74 25.52
N PHE A 279 -11.04 -5.54 25.20
CA PHE A 279 -11.16 -4.45 26.17
C PHE A 279 -12.26 -4.73 27.20
N LYS A 280 -13.33 -5.43 26.83
CA LYS A 280 -14.36 -5.83 27.80
C LYS A 280 -13.81 -6.75 28.89
N GLU A 281 -12.86 -7.61 28.54
CA GLU A 281 -12.22 -8.52 29.49
C GLU A 281 -11.02 -7.90 30.22
N ASN A 282 -10.24 -7.05 29.53
CA ASN A 282 -8.92 -6.62 29.98
C ASN A 282 -8.76 -5.11 30.24
N ALA A 283 -9.68 -4.26 29.78
CA ALA A 283 -9.54 -2.81 29.98
C ALA A 283 -9.51 -2.47 31.47
N SER A 284 -8.54 -1.62 31.82
CA SER A 284 -8.17 -1.40 33.21
C SER A 284 -8.89 -0.21 33.86
N ARG A 285 -9.59 0.63 33.08
CA ARG A 285 -10.13 1.92 33.53
C ARG A 285 -11.58 2.15 33.10
N ASN A 286 -12.33 2.83 33.98
CA ASN A 286 -13.66 3.34 33.65
C ASN A 286 -13.54 4.84 33.34
N LEU A 287 -14.39 5.35 32.45
CA LEU A 287 -14.47 6.77 32.15
C LEU A 287 -15.20 7.54 33.25
N ASP A 288 -14.75 8.76 33.50
CA ASP A 288 -15.40 9.75 34.36
C ASP A 288 -16.05 10.85 33.51
N THR A 289 -17.24 11.29 33.91
CA THR A 289 -18.03 12.36 33.26
C THR A 289 -18.06 13.65 34.08
N GLY A 290 -17.50 13.64 35.29
CA GLY A 290 -17.39 14.79 36.19
C GLY A 290 -15.96 15.27 36.43
N GLU A 291 -14.96 14.45 36.07
CA GLU A 291 -13.53 14.76 36.12
C GLU A 291 -12.85 14.40 34.79
N SER A 292 -11.66 14.95 34.57
CA SER A 292 -10.86 14.68 33.38
C SER A 292 -10.27 13.27 33.40
N ASN A 293 -10.34 12.58 32.26
CA ASN A 293 -9.73 11.29 32.00
C ASN A 293 -8.28 11.47 31.55
N SER A 294 -7.40 10.50 31.81
CA SER A 294 -5.98 10.56 31.40
C SER A 294 -5.71 9.57 30.27
N GLY A 295 -4.50 9.59 29.69
CA GLY A 295 -4.08 8.56 28.74
C GLY A 295 -4.23 7.13 29.27
N GLY A 296 -4.65 6.21 28.42
CA GLY A 296 -4.83 4.78 28.69
C GLY A 296 -6.01 4.14 27.95
N GLU A 297 -6.26 2.87 28.28
CA GLU A 297 -7.30 2.03 27.66
C GLU A 297 -8.60 2.01 28.47
N TYR A 298 -9.72 2.23 27.79
CA TYR A 298 -11.05 2.35 28.35
C TYR A 298 -12.07 1.49 27.59
N PHE A 299 -12.97 0.86 28.34
CA PHE A 299 -14.15 0.19 27.78
C PHE A 299 -15.43 0.84 28.33
N ALA A 300 -16.37 1.15 27.43
CA ALA A 300 -17.67 1.70 27.79
C ALA A 300 -18.80 0.94 27.08
N GLU A 301 -19.93 0.76 27.75
CA GLU A 301 -21.12 0.20 27.11
C GLU A 301 -21.70 1.20 26.09
N GLU A 302 -21.75 2.48 26.46
CA GLU A 302 -22.16 3.61 25.63
C GLU A 302 -21.41 4.86 26.10
N LEU A 303 -21.23 5.84 25.20
CA LEU A 303 -20.81 7.19 25.59
C LEU A 303 -22.01 8.12 25.46
N ASN A 304 -22.44 8.69 26.58
CA ASN A 304 -23.59 9.58 26.62
C ASN A 304 -23.38 10.67 27.67
N GLY A 305 -22.98 11.85 27.22
CA GLY A 305 -22.67 12.99 28.08
C GLY A 305 -21.41 13.74 27.66
N SER A 306 -20.82 14.41 28.64
CA SER A 306 -19.57 15.15 28.48
C SER A 306 -18.38 14.35 29.00
N TYR A 307 -17.32 14.29 28.19
CA TYR A 307 -16.08 13.60 28.51
C TYR A 307 -14.90 14.51 28.20
N ASP A 308 -14.08 14.77 29.21
CA ASP A 308 -12.84 15.53 29.07
C ASP A 308 -11.65 14.59 29.20
N PHE A 309 -10.66 14.74 28.32
CA PHE A 309 -9.41 13.99 28.32
C PHE A 309 -8.22 14.94 28.45
N GLN A 310 -7.28 14.59 29.32
CA GLN A 310 -6.01 15.27 29.56
C GLN A 310 -4.87 14.30 29.26
N LEU A 311 -4.24 14.43 28.10
CA LEU A 311 -3.33 13.44 27.53
C LEU A 311 -1.86 13.83 27.71
N THR A 312 -1.37 13.86 28.95
CA THR A 312 -0.03 14.35 29.28
C THR A 312 1.11 13.36 29.08
N ASP A 313 0.82 12.07 29.09
CA ASP A 313 1.85 11.02 29.18
C ASP A 313 1.68 9.91 28.14
N ASP A 314 0.44 9.64 27.71
CA ASP A 314 0.09 8.54 26.81
C ASP A 314 -1.20 8.90 26.03
N ASP A 315 -1.42 8.21 24.91
CA ASP A 315 -2.69 8.22 24.16
C ASP A 315 -3.87 7.68 24.98
N ALA A 316 -5.09 8.03 24.59
CA ALA A 316 -6.30 7.40 25.11
C ALA A 316 -6.99 6.57 24.02
N ILE A 317 -7.28 5.31 24.33
CA ILE A 317 -8.06 4.40 23.49
C ILE A 317 -9.36 4.07 24.21
N VAL A 318 -10.48 4.40 23.58
CA VAL A 318 -11.82 4.16 24.11
C VAL A 318 -12.58 3.22 23.18
N VAL A 319 -12.94 2.04 23.68
CA VAL A 319 -13.76 1.07 22.96
C VAL A 319 -15.19 1.10 23.50
N VAL A 320 -16.15 1.32 22.60
CA VAL A 320 -17.57 1.53 22.91
C VAL A 320 -18.41 0.40 22.32
N ASN A 321 -19.11 -0.35 23.18
CA ASN A 321 -19.89 -1.52 22.80
C ASN A 321 -21.19 -1.18 22.04
N ASP A 322 -21.68 0.05 22.19
CA ASP A 322 -22.86 0.60 21.51
C ASP A 322 -22.51 1.96 20.90
N SER A 323 -23.36 2.96 21.09
CA SER A 323 -23.33 4.23 20.36
C SER A 323 -22.61 5.32 21.15
N VAL A 324 -22.15 6.34 20.42
CA VAL A 324 -21.56 7.56 20.97
C VAL A 324 -22.51 8.72 20.73
N THR A 325 -22.96 9.34 21.82
CA THR A 325 -23.81 10.52 21.79
C THR A 325 -23.13 11.65 22.55
N THR A 326 -22.81 12.75 21.86
CA THR A 326 -22.33 13.96 22.53
C THR A 326 -23.52 14.80 22.94
N ASP A 327 -23.82 14.83 24.24
CA ASP A 327 -24.80 15.74 24.81
C ASP A 327 -24.22 16.43 26.06
N ASN A 328 -24.72 17.62 26.41
CA ASN A 328 -24.37 18.30 27.66
C ASN A 328 -22.86 18.58 27.89
N GLY A 329 -22.08 18.95 26.88
CA GLY A 329 -20.70 19.42 27.01
C GLY A 329 -19.67 18.73 26.12
N GLY A 330 -20.07 17.74 25.32
CA GLY A 330 -19.22 17.22 24.25
C GLY A 330 -18.03 16.36 24.67
N ILE A 331 -17.13 16.09 23.72
CA ILE A 331 -15.86 15.38 23.95
C ILE A 331 -14.72 16.37 23.72
N THR A 332 -13.88 16.57 24.75
CA THR A 332 -12.75 17.50 24.67
C THR A 332 -11.43 16.82 25.00
N VAL A 333 -10.38 17.20 24.28
CA VAL A 333 -9.00 16.81 24.57
C VAL A 333 -8.18 18.04 24.93
N SER A 334 -7.33 17.93 25.94
CA SER A 334 -6.36 18.96 26.34
C SER A 334 -5.05 18.32 26.77
N ASN A 335 -4.01 19.15 26.90
CA ASN A 335 -2.67 18.76 27.33
C ASN A 335 -1.97 17.66 26.48
N CYS A 336 -2.15 17.67 25.16
CA CYS A 336 -1.67 16.66 24.19
C CYS A 336 -0.18 16.75 23.82
N ASP A 337 0.65 17.38 24.67
CA ASP A 337 2.10 17.58 24.48
C ASP A 337 2.54 18.02 23.06
N GLY A 338 1.81 18.99 22.47
CA GLY A 338 2.12 19.50 21.13
C GLY A 338 1.78 18.52 19.99
N GLY A 339 0.70 17.76 20.16
CA GLY A 339 0.20 16.80 19.16
C GLY A 339 0.76 15.39 19.31
N GLU A 340 1.66 15.13 20.27
CA GLU A 340 2.24 13.80 20.48
C GLU A 340 1.23 12.76 21.00
N HIS A 341 0.11 13.21 21.56
CA HIS A 341 -0.91 12.32 22.14
C HIS A 341 -2.32 12.54 21.59
N SER A 342 -2.99 11.44 21.27
CA SER A 342 -4.29 11.40 20.61
C SER A 342 -5.36 10.63 21.39
N LEU A 343 -6.61 10.96 21.13
CA LEU A 343 -7.79 10.22 21.58
C LEU A 343 -8.38 9.42 20.42
N LYS A 344 -8.40 8.10 20.55
CA LYS A 344 -9.02 7.18 19.58
C LYS A 344 -10.28 6.56 20.17
N ILE A 345 -11.41 6.68 19.47
CA ILE A 345 -12.70 6.12 19.88
C ILE A 345 -13.17 5.10 18.84
N TYR A 346 -13.28 3.84 19.24
CA TYR A 346 -13.78 2.73 18.41
C TYR A 346 -15.19 2.36 18.89
N ALA A 347 -16.21 2.58 18.06
CA ALA A 347 -17.60 2.35 18.44
C ALA A 347 -18.29 1.34 17.53
N LYS A 348 -19.00 0.39 18.15
CA LYS A 348 -19.84 -0.57 17.41
C LYS A 348 -21.11 0.08 16.84
N GLY A 349 -21.68 1.03 17.58
CA GLY A 349 -22.95 1.68 17.26
C GLY A 349 -22.80 2.94 16.42
N ASN A 350 -23.79 3.82 16.53
CA ASN A 350 -23.87 5.07 15.76
C ASN A 350 -23.23 6.25 16.49
N PHE A 351 -22.91 7.29 15.73
CA PHE A 351 -22.45 8.56 16.26
C PHE A 351 -23.55 9.61 16.12
N SER A 352 -24.06 10.12 17.23
CA SER A 352 -25.04 11.21 17.24
C SER A 352 -24.45 12.44 17.93
N LEU A 353 -24.06 13.43 17.15
CA LEU A 353 -23.24 14.55 17.60
C LEU A 353 -24.10 15.80 17.81
N TYR A 354 -24.48 16.06 19.07
CA TYR A 354 -25.27 17.26 19.46
C TYR A 354 -24.42 18.36 20.10
N ASP A 355 -23.18 18.07 20.46
CA ASP A 355 -22.26 19.03 21.10
C ASP A 355 -20.84 18.88 20.54
N ASP A 356 -19.94 19.75 20.96
CA ASP A 356 -18.58 19.85 20.44
C ASP A 356 -17.78 18.55 20.60
N VAL A 357 -17.03 18.17 19.56
CA VAL A 357 -15.93 17.21 19.60
C VAL A 357 -14.71 17.97 19.13
N LYS A 358 -13.83 18.40 20.04
CA LYS A 358 -12.70 19.25 19.66
C LYS A 358 -11.55 19.25 20.68
N PRO A 359 -10.31 19.47 20.23
CA PRO A 359 -9.25 19.83 21.13
C PRO A 359 -9.49 21.20 21.77
N THR A 360 -8.95 21.40 22.96
CA THR A 360 -9.10 22.60 23.79
C THR A 360 -7.77 22.99 24.45
N GLY A 361 -7.66 24.25 24.88
CA GLY A 361 -6.46 24.73 25.56
C GLY A 361 -5.24 24.74 24.64
N GLU A 362 -4.16 24.08 25.02
CA GLU A 362 -2.94 24.03 24.19
C GLU A 362 -3.12 23.20 22.91
N CYS A 363 -4.12 22.31 22.87
CA CYS A 363 -4.38 21.47 21.71
C CYS A 363 -5.17 22.17 20.59
N GLU A 364 -5.74 23.36 20.82
CA GLU A 364 -6.63 24.02 19.85
C GLU A 364 -5.98 24.34 18.50
N GLY A 365 -4.65 24.45 18.48
CA GLY A 365 -3.87 24.73 17.27
C GLY A 365 -3.15 23.53 16.68
N GLU A 366 -3.34 22.34 17.25
CA GLU A 366 -2.72 21.10 16.79
C GLU A 366 -3.49 20.49 15.61
N ASP A 367 -2.90 19.44 15.04
CA ASP A 367 -3.42 18.76 13.86
C ASP A 367 -4.72 18.00 14.14
N VAL A 368 -5.43 17.70 13.04
CA VAL A 368 -6.78 17.14 13.03
C VAL A 368 -6.84 15.69 13.52
N ASP A 369 -5.69 15.06 13.80
CA ASP A 369 -5.52 13.72 14.32
C ASP A 369 -5.59 13.63 15.85
N THR A 370 -5.69 14.76 16.57
CA THR A 370 -5.81 14.78 18.03
C THR A 370 -7.02 13.98 18.54
N ILE A 371 -8.12 13.97 17.78
CA ILE A 371 -9.33 13.18 18.08
C ILE A 371 -9.71 12.36 16.86
N GLN A 372 -9.86 11.05 17.04
CA GLN A 372 -10.10 10.09 15.98
C GLN A 372 -11.29 9.20 16.36
N MET A 373 -12.25 9.05 15.44
CA MET A 373 -13.49 8.30 15.67
C MET A 373 -13.69 7.24 14.58
N TYR A 374 -13.82 5.99 15.00
CA TYR A 374 -13.87 4.80 14.15
C TYR A 374 -15.17 4.04 14.38
N GLY A 375 -15.91 3.77 13.30
CA GLY A 375 -17.15 3.00 13.31
C GLY A 375 -17.13 1.78 12.40
N THR A 376 -18.21 1.01 12.48
CA THR A 376 -18.44 -0.21 11.69
C THR A 376 -19.10 0.09 10.35
N SER A 377 -19.21 -0.92 9.47
CA SER A 377 -19.98 -0.85 8.22
C SER A 377 -21.44 -0.43 8.42
N THR A 378 -21.99 -0.60 9.61
CA THR A 378 -23.39 -0.26 9.92
C THR A 378 -23.55 1.06 10.66
N SER A 379 -22.44 1.68 11.08
CA SER A 379 -22.47 2.93 11.85
C SER A 379 -22.96 4.09 10.98
N THR A 380 -23.97 4.80 11.48
CA THR A 380 -24.39 6.11 10.95
C THR A 380 -23.78 7.24 11.77
N VAL A 381 -23.59 8.40 11.14
CA VAL A 381 -23.09 9.61 11.78
C VAL A 381 -24.07 10.76 11.54
N ASP A 382 -24.69 11.25 12.60
CA ASP A 382 -25.69 12.31 12.53
C ASP A 382 -25.20 13.57 13.26
N PHE A 383 -25.06 14.68 12.52
CA PHE A 383 -24.73 15.99 13.08
C PHE A 383 -26.02 16.79 13.33
N HIS A 384 -26.33 17.08 14.60
CA HIS A 384 -27.66 17.57 14.99
C HIS A 384 -27.75 19.04 15.46
N ASP A 385 -26.72 19.63 16.07
CA ASP A 385 -26.82 20.99 16.60
C ASP A 385 -26.23 22.03 15.65
N SER A 386 -26.96 23.13 15.45
CA SER A 386 -26.60 24.27 14.61
C SER A 386 -25.37 25.08 15.04
N SER A 387 -24.68 24.70 16.11
CA SER A 387 -23.47 25.38 16.58
C SER A 387 -22.37 24.45 17.10
N SER A 388 -22.49 23.14 16.91
CA SER A 388 -21.44 22.21 17.32
C SER A 388 -20.25 22.25 16.36
N THR A 389 -19.07 22.03 16.93
CA THR A 389 -17.81 21.90 16.22
C THR A 389 -17.36 20.45 16.27
N PHE A 390 -16.99 19.88 15.13
CA PHE A 390 -16.22 18.65 15.05
C PHE A 390 -14.83 19.00 14.51
N HIS A 391 -13.80 18.71 15.29
CA HIS A 391 -12.40 18.87 14.92
C HIS A 391 -11.69 17.54 15.19
N GLY A 392 -11.47 16.76 14.14
CA GLY A 392 -11.00 15.37 14.27
C GLY A 392 -11.01 14.58 12.96
N LEU A 393 -10.68 13.30 13.06
CA LEU A 393 -10.80 12.29 12.00
C LEU A 393 -12.04 11.43 12.22
N LEU A 394 -12.73 11.08 11.14
CA LEU A 394 -13.90 10.21 11.15
C LEU A 394 -13.75 9.09 10.12
N TYR A 395 -13.72 7.85 10.58
CA TYR A 395 -13.69 6.66 9.74
C TYR A 395 -14.93 5.80 9.96
N VAL A 396 -15.81 5.76 8.97
CA VAL A 396 -17.01 4.93 8.97
C VAL A 396 -17.17 4.26 7.60
N ALA A 397 -16.10 3.69 7.03
CA ALA A 397 -16.19 3.02 5.74
C ALA A 397 -17.26 1.92 5.73
N SER A 398 -18.01 1.78 4.63
CA SER A 398 -19.13 0.84 4.52
C SER A 398 -19.43 0.43 3.08
N GLU A 399 -20.01 -0.75 2.91
CA GLU A 399 -20.62 -1.22 1.66
C GLU A 399 -22.15 -1.38 1.76
N GLU A 400 -22.74 -1.10 2.93
CA GLU A 400 -24.16 -1.37 3.24
C GLU A 400 -25.09 -0.23 2.80
N PHE A 401 -24.56 0.99 2.65
CA PHE A 401 -25.36 2.17 2.31
C PHE A 401 -25.48 2.37 0.79
N ASN A 402 -26.69 2.72 0.34
CA ASN A 402 -26.99 3.01 -1.05
C ASN A 402 -27.64 4.40 -1.20
N PRO A 403 -26.89 5.42 -1.67
CA PRO A 403 -27.42 6.78 -1.82
C PRO A 403 -28.57 6.88 -2.84
N ASP A 404 -28.68 5.93 -3.77
CA ASP A 404 -29.80 5.85 -4.73
C ASP A 404 -31.15 5.64 -4.04
N ASP A 405 -31.15 4.98 -2.88
CA ASP A 405 -32.35 4.74 -2.06
C ASP A 405 -32.65 5.91 -1.10
N GLY A 406 -31.80 6.96 -1.13
CA GLY A 406 -31.86 8.10 -0.22
C GLY A 406 -31.30 7.80 1.17
N GLU A 407 -30.57 6.69 1.32
CA GLU A 407 -29.91 6.30 2.55
C GLU A 407 -28.46 6.80 2.51
N TYR A 408 -28.12 7.69 3.43
CA TYR A 408 -26.78 8.26 3.57
C TYR A 408 -26.20 7.90 4.92
N GLN A 409 -24.91 7.62 4.95
CA GLN A 409 -24.23 7.18 6.16
C GLN A 409 -23.88 8.34 7.10
N VAL A 410 -23.35 9.43 6.53
CA VAL A 410 -23.01 10.65 7.26
C VAL A 410 -24.01 11.74 6.88
N ASP A 411 -24.76 12.24 7.86
CA ASP A 411 -25.82 13.21 7.66
C ASP A 411 -25.54 14.55 8.37
N PHE A 412 -25.40 15.61 7.58
CA PHE A 412 -25.29 17.01 8.03
C PHE A 412 -26.64 17.77 8.00
N SER A 413 -27.77 17.08 7.82
CA SER A 413 -29.11 17.70 7.69
C SER A 413 -29.71 18.21 9.00
N GLY A 414 -29.33 17.63 10.14
CA GLY A 414 -29.77 18.08 11.45
C GLY A 414 -29.18 19.44 11.86
N ALA A 415 -28.02 19.78 11.28
CA ALA A 415 -27.20 20.93 11.61
C ALA A 415 -27.61 22.22 10.86
N GLY A 416 -27.99 23.25 11.62
CA GLY A 416 -28.19 24.61 11.12
C GLY A 416 -26.95 25.49 11.18
N GLY A 417 -25.73 24.94 11.09
CA GLY A 417 -24.48 25.68 11.30
C GLY A 417 -23.34 24.90 11.96
N VAL A 418 -23.18 23.59 11.67
CA VAL A 418 -22.03 22.83 12.18
C VAL A 418 -20.74 23.33 11.56
N THR A 419 -19.67 23.33 12.35
CA THR A 419 -18.30 23.50 11.88
C THR A 419 -17.60 22.15 11.89
N PHE A 420 -17.26 21.62 10.73
CA PHE A 420 -16.44 20.42 10.58
C PHE A 420 -15.06 20.82 10.10
N ARG A 421 -14.00 20.39 10.80
CA ARG A 421 -12.61 20.56 10.43
C ARG A 421 -11.86 19.24 10.62
N GLY A 422 -11.26 18.70 9.57
CA GLY A 422 -10.56 17.41 9.63
C GLY A 422 -10.88 16.52 8.44
N ALA A 423 -10.84 15.21 8.63
CA ALA A 423 -10.99 14.27 7.52
C ALA A 423 -12.12 13.24 7.73
N ILE A 424 -12.76 12.83 6.63
CA ILE A 424 -13.87 11.87 6.61
C ILE A 424 -13.62 10.75 5.62
N VAL A 425 -13.76 9.52 6.08
CA VAL A 425 -13.84 8.31 5.25
C VAL A 425 -15.20 7.67 5.47
N ALA A 426 -16.02 7.61 4.43
CA ALA A 426 -17.40 7.10 4.54
C ALA A 426 -17.88 6.48 3.23
N ASN A 427 -18.98 5.73 3.28
CA ASN A 427 -19.67 5.29 2.07
C ASN A 427 -20.39 6.45 1.37
N SER A 428 -21.10 7.29 2.11
CA SER A 428 -21.96 8.33 1.56
C SER A 428 -22.20 9.47 2.54
N ILE A 429 -22.33 10.69 2.02
CA ILE A 429 -22.45 11.92 2.80
C ILE A 429 -23.62 12.75 2.28
N TYR A 430 -24.45 13.30 3.17
CA TYR A 430 -25.58 14.16 2.81
C TYR A 430 -25.50 15.54 3.45
N PHE A 431 -25.76 16.58 2.67
CA PHE A 431 -25.82 17.97 3.12
C PHE A 431 -27.19 18.60 2.85
N ASP A 432 -27.91 19.08 3.87
CA ASP A 432 -29.20 19.79 3.69
C ASP A 432 -29.18 21.27 4.09
N SER A 433 -28.02 21.79 4.52
CA SER A 433 -27.90 23.15 5.06
C SER A 433 -26.68 23.87 4.51
N ALA A 434 -26.92 25.01 3.86
CA ALA A 434 -25.88 25.93 3.39
C ALA A 434 -25.16 26.68 4.53
N ALA A 435 -25.60 26.51 5.77
CA ALA A 435 -24.99 27.14 6.94
C ALA A 435 -23.84 26.31 7.52
N ASN A 436 -23.71 25.04 7.12
CA ASN A 436 -22.62 24.19 7.57
C ASN A 436 -21.30 24.66 6.95
N GLU A 437 -20.29 24.79 7.80
CA GLU A 437 -18.91 25.09 7.42
C GLU A 437 -18.15 23.77 7.49
N VAL A 438 -17.66 23.30 6.35
CA VAL A 438 -16.94 22.04 6.23
C VAL A 438 -15.60 22.36 5.62
N GLU A 439 -14.55 22.14 6.38
CA GLU A 439 -13.16 22.38 6.03
C GLU A 439 -12.43 21.02 6.05
N PRO A 440 -12.49 20.24 4.96
CA PRO A 440 -11.72 19.01 4.86
C PRO A 440 -10.22 19.34 4.90
N GLU A 441 -9.50 18.70 5.81
CA GLU A 441 -8.06 18.84 5.98
C GLU A 441 -7.45 17.45 5.85
N GLY A 442 -6.72 17.22 4.77
CA GLY A 442 -5.91 16.02 4.60
C GLY A 442 -4.65 16.09 5.44
N ILE A 443 -4.15 14.93 5.85
CA ILE A 443 -2.98 14.78 6.72
C ILE A 443 -2.05 13.72 6.15
N ASP A 444 -0.75 13.96 6.25
CA ASP A 444 0.28 13.09 5.68
C ASP A 444 0.46 11.81 6.52
N ASN A 445 0.56 10.68 5.82
CA ASN A 445 0.31 9.31 6.31
C ASN A 445 1.26 8.78 7.39
N SER A 446 2.34 9.48 7.75
CA SER A 446 3.34 8.97 8.71
C SER A 446 2.92 9.09 10.19
N GLU A 447 1.72 9.62 10.47
CA GLU A 447 1.33 10.06 11.82
C GLU A 447 0.06 9.38 12.36
N ILE A 448 -0.70 8.63 11.54
CA ILE A 448 -1.97 8.04 11.97
C ILE A 448 -1.94 6.52 11.94
N ASP A 449 -2.07 5.94 13.12
CA ASP A 449 -2.31 4.51 13.30
C ASP A 449 -3.83 4.26 13.48
N VAL A 450 -4.52 3.99 12.36
CA VAL A 450 -5.98 3.75 12.33
C VAL A 450 -6.35 2.48 13.11
N ILE A 451 -5.53 1.45 13.00
CA ILE A 451 -5.79 0.14 13.58
C ILE A 451 -4.72 -0.15 14.63
N PRO A 452 -5.07 -0.17 15.93
CA PRO A 452 -4.07 -0.34 16.97
C PRO A 452 -3.24 -1.61 16.73
N GLU A 453 -1.92 -1.56 16.99
CA GLU A 453 -1.02 -2.69 16.78
C GLU A 453 -1.61 -3.99 17.35
N GLY A 454 -1.69 -5.00 16.48
CA GLY A 454 -2.37 -6.24 16.76
C GLY A 454 -3.77 -6.28 16.15
N TYR A 455 -4.61 -5.27 16.21
CA TYR A 455 -6.02 -5.44 15.81
C TYR A 455 -6.26 -5.34 14.30
N GLU A 456 -5.23 -5.59 13.48
CA GLU A 456 -5.31 -5.45 12.02
C GLU A 456 -6.34 -6.44 11.43
N PRO A 457 -7.34 -5.98 10.64
CA PRO A 457 -8.36 -6.85 10.09
C PRO A 457 -7.73 -7.85 9.12
N ALA A 458 -8.34 -9.01 8.94
CA ALA A 458 -7.91 -9.93 7.90
C ALA A 458 -8.01 -9.24 6.53
N PRO A 459 -7.07 -9.48 5.61
CA PRO A 459 -7.13 -8.92 4.27
C PRO A 459 -8.43 -9.33 3.56
N GLN A 460 -8.87 -8.55 2.57
CA GLN A 460 -10.00 -8.94 1.69
C GLN A 460 -9.65 -10.10 0.74
N LEU A 461 -8.76 -11.00 1.12
CA LEU A 461 -8.31 -12.11 0.29
C LEU A 461 -9.05 -13.39 0.65
N THR A 462 -9.91 -13.87 -0.25
CA THR A 462 -10.64 -15.13 -0.08
C THR A 462 -9.89 -16.30 -0.70
N TYR A 463 -9.27 -16.08 -1.86
CA TYR A 463 -8.62 -17.14 -2.64
C TYR A 463 -7.18 -16.78 -3.00
N LEU A 464 -6.30 -17.75 -2.81
CA LEU A 464 -4.92 -17.68 -3.24
C LEU A 464 -4.64 -18.74 -4.30
N ASN A 465 -4.31 -18.27 -5.50
CA ASN A 465 -3.99 -19.10 -6.66
C ASN A 465 -2.49 -19.05 -6.93
N ILE A 466 -1.79 -20.12 -6.59
CA ILE A 466 -0.34 -20.25 -6.80
C ILE A 466 -0.09 -21.26 -7.92
N ALA A 467 0.70 -20.83 -8.90
CA ALA A 467 1.09 -21.66 -10.03
C ALA A 467 2.60 -21.59 -10.23
N GLU A 468 3.28 -22.72 -10.07
CA GLU A 468 4.71 -22.86 -10.25
C GLU A 468 4.99 -23.41 -11.65
N HIS A 469 5.62 -22.59 -12.49
CA HIS A 469 5.96 -22.93 -13.86
C HIS A 469 7.45 -23.31 -13.93
N GLN A 470 7.76 -24.49 -14.49
CA GLN A 470 9.12 -24.84 -14.85
C GLN A 470 9.37 -24.58 -16.33
N ILE A 471 10.43 -23.84 -16.62
CA ILE A 471 10.80 -23.41 -17.96
C ILE A 471 12.15 -24.02 -18.32
N GLU A 472 12.21 -24.59 -19.51
CA GLU A 472 13.45 -25.00 -20.16
C GLU A 472 13.78 -23.99 -21.26
N ILE A 473 15.03 -23.53 -21.29
CA ILE A 473 15.57 -22.64 -22.32
C ILE A 473 16.67 -23.39 -23.05
N LYS A 474 16.74 -23.23 -24.37
CA LYS A 474 17.76 -23.86 -25.22
C LYS A 474 18.21 -22.89 -26.30
N ASN A 475 19.52 -22.74 -26.48
CA ASN A 475 20.08 -22.17 -27.71
C ASN A 475 19.96 -23.17 -28.88
N ASP A 476 19.53 -22.69 -30.04
CA ASP A 476 19.31 -23.50 -31.25
C ASP A 476 20.55 -23.73 -32.13
#